data_AF-W1S1T7-F1
#
_entry.id   AF-W1S1T7-F1
#
_cell.length_a   1.000
_cell.length_b   1.000
_cell.length_c   1.000
_cell.angle_alpha   90.00
_cell.angle_beta   90.00
_cell.angle_gamma   90.00
#
_symmetry.space_group_name_H-M   'P 1'
#
loop_
_entity.id
_entity.type
_entity.pdbx_description
1 polymer ?
#
loop_
_entity_poly.entity_id
_entity_poly.type
_entity_poly.pdbx_seq_one_letter_code
_entity_poly.pdbx_strand_id
1 'polypeptide(L)'
;MVNNASNISAYEGLPPAEVGNGRSRIRSGPLYGVADVLALLAQGDNKTNLWTRKCIQDVERLAFDVADVRELLKQALTKGEYINSEWCVQKPTGPWAACDSYRLLRDEWNDNAYKHLRYEYYVKFAIAKTGKLLLLVSCHLSQ
;
A
#
# COMPACT_ATOMS: atom_id res chain seq x y z
N MET A 1 6.54 -8.29 -28.60
CA MET A 1 6.84 -7.55 -27.36
C MET A 1 6.92 -8.56 -26.23
N VAL A 2 8.05 -8.67 -25.54
CA VAL A 2 8.18 -9.58 -24.39
C VAL A 2 7.60 -8.84 -23.18
N ASN A 3 6.40 -9.21 -22.76
CA ASN A 3 5.83 -8.77 -21.50
C ASN A 3 6.61 -9.44 -20.37
N ASN A 4 7.66 -8.79 -19.86
CA ASN A 4 8.34 -9.25 -18.65
C ASN A 4 7.46 -8.96 -17.43
N ALA A 5 6.41 -9.76 -17.24
CA ALA A 5 5.60 -9.83 -16.04
C ALA A 5 6.47 -10.36 -14.88
N SER A 6 7.34 -9.49 -14.37
CA SER A 6 8.30 -9.82 -13.31
C SER A 6 7.69 -9.51 -11.95
N ASN A 7 7.70 -10.50 -11.07
CA ASN A 7 7.37 -10.30 -9.67
C ASN A 7 8.59 -9.70 -8.94
N ILE A 8 8.44 -8.46 -8.48
CA ILE A 8 9.46 -7.72 -7.72
C ILE A 8 9.25 -7.81 -6.20
N SER A 9 8.14 -8.41 -5.75
CA SER A 9 7.85 -8.61 -4.34
C SER A 9 8.49 -9.88 -3.78
N ALA A 10 8.69 -9.92 -2.46
CA ALA A 10 9.25 -11.05 -1.72
C ALA A 10 8.30 -12.26 -1.68
N TYR A 11 7.01 -12.07 -1.93
CA TYR A 11 6.07 -13.17 -2.11
C TYR A 11 6.50 -14.06 -3.28
N GLU A 12 6.53 -15.38 -3.09
CA GLU A 12 7.08 -16.33 -4.08
C GLU A 12 6.11 -16.69 -5.22
N GLY A 13 4.88 -16.17 -5.19
CA GLY A 13 3.89 -16.47 -6.24
C GLY A 13 4.27 -15.95 -7.62
N LEU A 14 3.65 -16.56 -8.64
CA LEU A 14 3.75 -16.10 -10.02
C LEU A 14 2.66 -15.05 -10.31
N PRO A 15 3.02 -13.90 -10.91
CA PRO A 15 2.05 -12.90 -11.31
C PRO A 15 1.26 -13.40 -12.54
N PRO A 16 0.09 -12.80 -12.82
CA PRO A 16 -0.61 -13.03 -14.08
C PRO A 16 0.29 -12.71 -15.29
N ALA A 17 0.11 -13.46 -16.38
CA ALA A 17 0.87 -13.25 -17.61
C ALA A 17 0.59 -11.88 -18.26
N GLU A 18 -0.64 -11.36 -18.08
CA GLU A 18 -1.08 -10.11 -18.67
C GLU A 18 -1.94 -9.30 -17.69
N VAL A 19 -1.97 -7.98 -17.88
CA VAL A 19 -2.89 -7.10 -17.15
C VAL A 19 -4.29 -7.28 -17.71
N GLY A 20 -5.13 -8.06 -17.02
CA GLY A 20 -6.54 -8.20 -17.37
C GLY A 20 -7.39 -6.98 -16.96
N ASN A 21 -8.67 -6.98 -17.33
CA ASN A 21 -9.63 -5.92 -17.00
C ASN A 21 -10.10 -5.93 -15.52
N GLY A 22 -9.60 -6.86 -14.70
CA GLY A 22 -10.05 -7.08 -13.32
C GLY A 22 -8.93 -7.10 -12.29
N ARG A 23 -9.30 -7.08 -11.01
CA ARG A 23 -8.35 -7.21 -9.89
C ARG A 23 -7.83 -8.64 -9.79
N SER A 24 -6.51 -8.79 -9.74
CA SER A 24 -5.83 -10.09 -9.68
C SER A 24 -5.63 -10.53 -8.23
N ARG A 25 -6.70 -11.03 -7.59
CA ARG A 25 -6.72 -11.42 -6.17
C ARG A 25 -5.86 -12.65 -5.86
N ILE A 26 -5.23 -12.66 -4.69
CA ILE A 26 -4.47 -13.78 -4.15
C ILE A 26 -5.25 -14.34 -2.94
N ARG A 27 -5.63 -15.62 -2.99
CA ARG A 27 -6.51 -16.26 -1.99
C ARG A 27 -5.72 -16.98 -0.89
N SER A 28 -4.91 -16.23 -0.14
CA SER A 28 -4.07 -16.79 0.95
C SER A 28 -4.13 -16.01 2.26
N GLY A 29 -4.98 -14.98 2.36
CA GLY A 29 -4.90 -14.01 3.47
C GLY A 29 -3.67 -13.10 3.33
N PRO A 30 -3.31 -12.37 4.39
CA PRO A 30 -2.13 -11.49 4.39
C PRO A 30 -0.86 -12.23 3.95
N LEU A 31 -0.10 -11.62 3.04
CA LEU A 31 1.12 -12.21 2.48
C LEU A 31 2.35 -11.95 3.35
N TYR A 32 2.33 -10.86 4.13
CA TYR A 32 3.47 -10.43 4.93
C TYR A 32 3.12 -10.45 6.41
N GLY A 33 3.98 -11.05 7.23
CA GLY A 33 3.83 -11.04 8.68
C GLY A 33 3.86 -9.62 9.23
N VAL A 34 2.89 -9.26 10.09
CA VAL A 34 2.80 -7.92 10.68
C VAL A 34 4.11 -7.53 11.38
N ALA A 35 4.71 -8.46 12.13
CA ALA A 35 5.97 -8.22 12.82
C ALA A 35 7.11 -7.85 11.87
N ASP A 36 7.21 -8.52 10.72
CA ASP A 36 8.26 -8.26 9.72
C ASP A 36 8.08 -6.88 9.07
N VAL A 37 6.84 -6.50 8.78
CA VAL A 37 6.52 -5.19 8.21
C VAL A 37 6.82 -4.09 9.22
N LEU A 38 6.46 -4.27 10.49
CA LEU A 38 6.79 -3.30 11.55
C LEU A 38 8.30 -3.18 11.76
N ALA A 39 9.06 -4.27 11.69
CA ALA A 39 10.52 -4.25 11.77
C ALA A 39 11.16 -3.50 10.59
N LEU A 40 10.62 -3.66 9.37
CA LEU A 40 11.05 -2.88 8.21
C LEU A 40 10.70 -1.39 8.35
N LEU A 41 9.51 -1.07 8.84
CA LEU A 41 9.11 0.30 9.12
C LEU A 41 10.04 0.95 10.13
N ALA A 42 10.51 0.24 11.16
CA ALA A 42 11.42 0.79 12.17
C ALA A 42 12.80 1.21 11.62
N GLN A 43 13.20 0.72 10.43
CA GLN A 43 14.51 1.02 9.83
C GLN A 43 14.63 2.41 9.18
N GLY A 44 13.53 3.16 9.03
CA GLY A 44 13.55 4.53 8.54
C GLY A 44 13.00 4.73 7.12
N ASP A 45 13.02 5.98 6.66
CA ASP A 45 12.40 6.40 5.39
C ASP A 45 13.11 5.82 4.17
N ASN A 46 14.42 5.59 4.24
CA ASN A 46 15.22 4.99 3.16
C ASN A 46 14.80 3.55 2.79
N LYS A 47 14.01 2.90 3.65
CA LYS A 47 13.41 1.58 3.43
C LYS A 47 11.99 1.64 2.88
N THR A 48 11.45 2.83 2.66
CA THR A 48 10.07 3.04 2.21
C THR A 48 10.03 3.79 0.88
N ASN A 49 9.38 3.22 -0.12
CA ASN A 49 9.21 3.85 -1.43
C ASN A 49 7.73 4.01 -1.75
N LEU A 50 7.31 5.23 -2.10
CA LEU A 50 6.01 5.47 -2.73
C LEU A 50 6.08 4.95 -4.17
N TRP A 51 5.25 3.95 -4.48
CA TRP A 51 5.53 3.07 -5.62
C TRP A 51 5.01 3.60 -6.97
N THR A 52 3.93 4.37 -6.97
CA THR A 52 3.33 4.93 -8.19
C THR A 52 3.27 6.46 -8.13
N ARG A 53 3.28 7.11 -9.31
CA ARG A 53 3.09 8.56 -9.42
C ARG A 53 1.78 9.03 -8.78
N LYS A 54 0.70 8.26 -8.94
CA LYS A 54 -0.58 8.54 -8.31
C LYS A 54 -0.48 8.50 -6.77
N CYS A 55 0.20 7.50 -6.21
CA CYS A 55 0.44 7.45 -4.77
C CYS A 55 1.22 8.68 -4.27
N ILE A 56 2.26 9.12 -4.99
CA ILE A 56 3.02 10.32 -4.63
C ILE A 56 2.09 11.54 -4.58
N GLN A 57 1.28 11.75 -5.62
CA GLN A 57 0.31 12.85 -5.67
C GLN A 57 -0.75 12.76 -4.56
N ASP A 58 -1.22 11.55 -4.23
CA ASP A 58 -2.23 11.36 -3.18
C ASP A 58 -1.63 11.64 -1.79
N VAL A 59 -0.36 11.28 -1.55
CA VAL A 59 0.39 11.62 -0.33
C VAL A 59 0.63 13.14 -0.21
N GLU A 60 1.04 13.79 -1.30
CA GLU A 60 1.20 15.25 -1.35
C GLU A 60 -0.10 15.99 -1.05
N ARG A 61 -1.24 15.52 -1.60
CA ARG A 61 -2.57 16.12 -1.32
C ARG A 61 -3.00 15.98 0.14
N LEU A 62 -2.53 14.94 0.81
CA LEU A 62 -2.74 14.75 2.25
C LEU A 62 -1.78 15.58 3.10
N ALA A 63 -0.87 16.31 2.48
CA ALA A 63 0.24 17.00 3.14
C ALA A 63 1.07 16.05 4.03
N PHE A 64 1.20 14.79 3.60
CA PHE A 64 1.99 13.77 4.30
C PHE A 64 3.40 13.68 3.70
N ASP A 65 4.37 13.35 4.56
CA ASP A 65 5.68 12.89 4.14
C ASP A 65 5.82 11.35 4.26
N VAL A 66 7.03 10.83 4.05
CA VAL A 66 7.28 9.37 4.15
C VAL A 66 7.14 8.87 5.59
N ALA A 67 7.48 9.67 6.60
CA ALA A 67 7.33 9.30 8.00
C ALA A 67 5.85 9.21 8.38
N ASP A 68 5.01 10.15 7.91
CA ASP A 68 3.55 10.10 8.08
C ASP A 68 2.96 8.84 7.45
N VAL A 69 3.38 8.50 6.24
CA VAL A 69 2.93 7.30 5.53
C VAL A 69 3.36 6.02 6.27
N ARG A 70 4.56 5.98 6.84
CA ARG A 70 5.04 4.86 7.66
C ARG A 70 4.19 4.68 8.91
N GLU A 71 3.89 5.77 9.61
CA GLU A 71 3.03 5.74 10.79
C GLU A 71 1.60 5.36 10.43
N LEU A 72 1.08 5.82 9.28
CA LEU A 72 -0.22 5.40 8.76
C LEU A 72 -0.27 3.89 8.50
N LEU A 73 0.75 3.30 7.87
CA LEU A 73 0.81 1.85 7.67
C LEU A 73 0.88 1.10 9.01
N LYS A 74 1.70 1.57 9.96
CA LYS A 74 1.78 0.98 11.30
C LYS A 74 0.42 1.00 12.00
N GLN A 75 -0.33 2.09 11.91
CA GLN A 75 -1.68 2.17 12.47
C GLN A 75 -2.65 1.24 11.73
N ALA A 76 -2.59 1.17 10.40
CA ALA A 76 -3.43 0.27 9.62
C ALA A 76 -3.19 -1.21 9.98
N LEU A 77 -1.95 -1.61 10.26
CA LEU A 77 -1.60 -2.97 10.67
C LEU A 77 -2.02 -3.31 12.11
N THR A 78 -2.02 -2.32 13.02
CA THR A 78 -2.23 -2.55 14.46
C THR A 78 -3.65 -2.25 14.94
N LYS A 79 -4.35 -1.35 14.25
CA LYS A 79 -5.69 -0.85 14.60
C LYS A 79 -6.68 -0.94 13.45
N GLY A 80 -6.20 -1.20 12.24
CA GLY A 80 -7.01 -1.30 11.05
C GLY A 80 -7.50 -2.72 10.78
N GLU A 81 -8.00 -2.91 9.57
CA GLU A 81 -8.59 -4.15 9.09
C GLU A 81 -7.88 -4.58 7.79
N TYR A 82 -7.49 -5.86 7.73
CA TYR A 82 -7.04 -6.46 6.48
C TYR A 82 -8.21 -6.59 5.49
N ILE A 83 -8.01 -6.17 4.25
CA ILE A 83 -9.06 -6.17 3.23
C ILE A 83 -8.85 -7.30 2.21
N ASN A 84 -7.63 -7.47 1.69
CA ASN A 84 -7.27 -8.52 0.72
C ASN A 84 -5.79 -8.43 0.33
N SER A 85 -5.37 -9.44 -0.42
CA SER A 85 -4.09 -9.48 -1.11
C SER A 85 -4.31 -9.60 -2.62
N GLU A 86 -3.52 -8.88 -3.41
CA GLU A 86 -3.64 -8.89 -4.86
C GLU A 86 -2.34 -8.53 -5.59
N TRP A 87 -2.21 -9.02 -6.81
CA TRP A 87 -1.20 -8.57 -7.74
C TRP A 87 -1.53 -7.17 -8.24
N CYS A 88 -0.60 -6.24 -8.00
CA CYS A 88 -0.64 -4.88 -8.49
C CYS A 88 0.44 -4.67 -9.54
N VAL A 89 0.17 -3.80 -10.51
CA VAL A 89 1.12 -3.42 -11.55
C VAL A 89 1.42 -1.92 -11.42
N GLN A 90 2.69 -1.54 -11.51
CA GLN A 90 3.08 -0.13 -11.37
C GLN A 90 2.51 0.76 -12.51
N LYS A 91 2.42 0.19 -13.71
CA LYS A 91 1.86 0.74 -14.96
C LYS A 91 1.52 -0.43 -15.88
N PRO A 92 0.68 -0.29 -16.93
CA PRO A 92 0.21 -1.44 -17.73
C PRO A 92 1.29 -2.39 -18.28
N THR A 93 2.51 -1.89 -18.50
CA THR A 93 3.67 -2.69 -18.97
C THR A 93 4.79 -2.83 -17.92
N GLY A 94 4.49 -2.52 -16.67
CA GLY A 94 5.45 -2.48 -15.57
C GLY A 94 5.58 -3.81 -14.81
N PRO A 95 6.47 -3.86 -13.82
CA PRO A 95 6.60 -5.01 -12.93
C PRO A 95 5.36 -5.16 -12.03
N TRP A 96 5.20 -6.38 -11.53
CA TRP A 96 4.15 -6.77 -10.60
C TRP A 96 4.66 -6.86 -9.16
N ALA A 97 3.84 -6.46 -8.21
CA ALA A 97 4.05 -6.71 -6.80
C ALA A 97 2.81 -7.35 -6.18
N ALA A 98 2.99 -8.39 -5.38
CA ALA A 98 1.92 -8.97 -4.58
C ALA A 98 1.74 -8.08 -3.35
N CYS A 99 0.61 -7.40 -3.26
CA CYS A 99 0.36 -6.42 -2.21
C CYS A 99 -0.71 -6.89 -1.24
N ASP A 100 -0.52 -6.58 0.04
CA ASP A 100 -1.59 -6.59 1.03
C ASP A 100 -2.24 -5.21 1.10
N SER A 101 -3.55 -5.19 1.31
CA SER A 101 -4.33 -3.96 1.50
C SER A 101 -4.99 -3.97 2.86
N TYR A 102 -4.83 -2.87 3.59
CA TYR A 102 -5.45 -2.62 4.88
C TYR A 102 -6.27 -1.33 4.83
N ARG A 103 -7.31 -1.29 5.65
CA ARG A 103 -8.14 -0.12 5.88
C ARG A 103 -7.92 0.40 7.30
N LEU A 104 -7.83 1.73 7.44
CA LEU A 104 -7.82 2.40 8.72
C LEU A 104 -8.88 3.51 8.74
N LEU A 105 -9.67 3.53 9.81
CA LEU A 105 -10.63 4.59 10.09
C LEU A 105 -10.05 5.55 11.14
N ARG A 106 -10.06 6.85 10.88
CA ARG A 106 -9.59 7.89 11.82
C ARG A 106 -10.62 9.01 11.92
N ASP A 107 -10.92 9.43 13.14
CA ASP A 107 -11.64 10.68 13.37
C ASP A 107 -10.60 11.82 13.45
N GLU A 108 -10.66 12.75 12.50
CA GLU A 108 -9.70 13.85 12.40
C GLU A 108 -10.44 15.18 12.38
N TRP A 109 -9.88 16.19 13.04
CA TRP A 109 -10.42 17.54 12.97
C TRP A 109 -10.21 18.10 11.56
N ASN A 110 -11.28 18.60 10.96
CA ASN A 110 -11.22 19.25 9.65
C ASN A 110 -11.39 20.77 9.83
N ASP A 111 -10.33 21.52 9.54
CA ASP A 111 -10.33 22.98 9.72
C ASP A 111 -11.33 23.71 8.82
N ASN A 112 -11.62 23.17 7.63
CA ASN A 112 -12.57 23.80 6.70
C ASN A 112 -14.04 23.59 7.12
N ALA A 113 -14.33 22.46 7.78
CA ALA A 113 -15.67 22.10 8.24
C ALA A 113 -15.90 22.43 9.72
N TYR A 114 -14.85 22.81 10.45
CA TYR A 114 -14.85 23.09 11.89
C TYR A 114 -15.50 21.98 12.73
N LYS A 115 -15.23 20.73 12.37
CA LYS A 115 -15.71 19.54 13.09
C LYS A 115 -14.81 18.34 12.87
N HIS A 116 -14.95 17.32 13.70
CA HIS A 116 -14.36 16.02 13.42
C HIS A 116 -15.07 15.33 12.26
N LEU A 117 -14.29 14.83 11.31
CA LEU A 117 -14.73 13.99 10.19
C LEU A 117 -14.06 12.63 10.28
N ARG A 118 -14.80 11.59 9.89
CA ARG A 118 -14.28 10.24 9.76
C ARG A 118 -13.59 10.10 8.41
N TYR A 119 -12.30 9.84 8.42
CA TYR A 119 -11.49 9.53 7.25
C TYR A 119 -11.30 8.02 7.13
N GLU A 120 -11.37 7.53 5.89
CA GLU A 120 -11.10 6.14 5.55
C GLU A 120 -9.83 6.07 4.69
N TYR A 121 -8.76 5.57 5.29
CA TYR A 121 -7.47 5.37 4.64
C TYR A 121 -7.36 3.94 4.16
N TYR A 122 -6.95 3.78 2.90
CA TYR A 122 -6.56 2.50 2.34
C TYR A 122 -5.06 2.52 2.11
N VAL A 123 -4.36 1.65 2.81
CA VAL A 123 -2.91 1.48 2.69
C VAL A 123 -2.66 0.12 2.07
N LYS A 124 -1.96 0.14 0.94
CA LYS A 124 -1.55 -1.06 0.24
C LYS A 124 -0.03 -1.12 0.17
N PHE A 125 0.54 -2.28 0.42
CA PHE A 125 1.99 -2.42 0.46
C PHE A 125 2.48 -3.78 -0.02
N ALA A 126 3.74 -3.83 -0.42
CA ALA A 126 4.49 -5.06 -0.64
C ALA A 126 5.90 -4.93 -0.06
N ILE A 127 6.51 -6.03 0.35
CA ILE A 127 7.95 -6.10 0.59
C ILE A 127 8.61 -6.42 -0.75
N ALA A 128 9.50 -5.57 -1.23
CA ALA A 128 10.31 -5.84 -2.43
C ALA A 128 11.38 -6.91 -2.14
N LYS A 129 11.82 -7.65 -3.16
CA LYS A 129 12.96 -8.57 -3.06
C LYS A 129 14.26 -7.90 -2.58
N THR A 130 14.36 -6.59 -2.72
CA THR A 130 15.47 -5.77 -2.20
C THR A 130 15.38 -5.48 -0.70
N GLY A 131 14.32 -5.95 -0.01
CA GLY A 131 14.08 -5.68 1.40
C GLY A 131 13.57 -4.27 1.71
N LYS A 132 12.99 -3.58 0.71
CA LYS A 132 12.33 -2.27 0.89
C LYS A 132 10.81 -2.43 0.82
N LEU A 133 10.08 -1.60 1.56
CA LEU A 133 8.62 -1.47 1.43
C LEU A 133 8.26 -0.65 0.19
N LEU A 134 7.35 -1.20 -0.61
CA LEU A 134 6.66 -0.51 -1.69
C LEU A 134 5.28 -0.13 -1.19
N LEU A 135 4.96 1.17 -1.17
CA LEU A 135 3.71 1.68 -0.63
C LEU A 135 2.83 2.33 -1.69
N LEU A 136 1.54 2.10 -1.53
CA LEU A 136 0.43 2.71 -2.26
C LEU A 136 -0.58 3.18 -1.21
N VAL A 137 -0.75 4.50 -1.10
CA VAL A 137 -1.69 5.12 -0.17
C VAL A 137 -2.79 5.79 -0.96
N SER A 138 -4.02 5.63 -0.52
CA SER A 138 -5.17 6.43 -0.94
C SER A 138 -6.04 6.77 0.26
N CYS A 139 -6.64 7.95 0.25
CA CYS A 139 -7.55 8.40 1.30
C CYS A 139 -8.86 8.83 0.67
N HIS A 140 -9.96 8.44 1.30
CA HIS A 140 -11.30 8.86 0.94
C HIS A 140 -11.99 9.42 2.19
N LEU A 141 -12.75 10.50 2.00
CA LEU A 141 -13.67 10.96 3.04
C LEU A 141 -14.75 9.88 3.22
N SER A 142 -14.98 9.41 4.44
CA SER A 142 -16.14 8.56 4.70
C SER A 142 -17.38 9.41 4.41
N GLN A 143 -18.21 8.96 3.47
CA GLN A 143 -19.55 9.52 3.31
C GLN A 143 -20.43 9.12 4.48
#